data_AF-A0ABD5ZN83-F1
#
_entry.id   AF-A0ABD5ZN83-F1
#
_cell.length_a   1.000
_cell.length_b   1.000
_cell.length_c   1.000
_cell.angle_alpha   90.00
_cell.angle_beta   90.00
_cell.angle_gamma   90.00
#
_symmetry.space_group_name_H-M   'P 1'
#
loop_
_entity.id
_entity.type
_entity.pdbx_description
1 polymer ?
#
loop_
_entity_poly.entity_id
_entity_poly.type
_entity_poly.pdbx_seq_one_letter_code
_entity_poly.pdbx_strand_id
1 'polypeptide(L)'
;MADRTLVAYRREAGYDLHYAHDGVAPDALSPSVPFGGASDRDLSRVRDRLAPLGIDLAPERGGTAVDPVPLATGLAWDEVVAGLDYRAYDRCLRVAADWTVERFLVCYFGLGDRGGAERDPAGDGALVPLTGDEEPYAVGWFEGVKSAVADAARCGLVDEAGARSYMAGRARAFAGDREAHVGL
;
A
#
# COMPACT_ATOMS: atom_id res chain seq x y z
N MET A 1 10.75 4.87 8.73
CA MET A 1 9.34 4.84 8.29
C MET A 1 8.98 3.38 8.15
N ALA A 2 7.80 2.97 8.63
CA ALA A 2 7.28 1.64 8.30
C ALA A 2 7.03 1.57 6.78
N ASP A 3 7.20 0.40 6.20
CA ASP A 3 6.94 0.13 4.77
C ASP A 3 5.68 -0.73 4.71
N ARG A 4 4.53 -0.11 4.98
CA ARG A 4 3.27 -0.84 5.14
C ARG A 4 2.81 -1.31 3.77
N THR A 5 2.91 -2.60 3.54
CA THR A 5 2.63 -3.22 2.26
C THR A 5 1.41 -4.12 2.36
N LEU A 6 0.43 -3.90 1.49
CA LEU A 6 -0.63 -4.87 1.23
C LEU A 6 -0.12 -5.92 0.24
N VAL A 7 -0.28 -7.21 0.53
CA VAL A 7 0.10 -8.29 -0.38
C VAL A 7 -1.15 -9.05 -0.79
N ALA A 8 -1.48 -9.04 -2.08
CA ALA A 8 -2.64 -9.71 -2.64
C ALA A 8 -2.21 -10.97 -3.39
N TYR A 9 -2.45 -12.15 -2.80
CA TYR A 9 -2.15 -13.45 -3.44
C TYR A 9 -3.32 -13.92 -4.29
N ARG A 10 -3.07 -14.18 -5.57
CA ARG A 10 -4.06 -14.78 -6.46
C ARG A 10 -4.36 -16.22 -6.04
N ARG A 11 -5.64 -16.51 -5.83
CA ARG A 11 -6.24 -17.83 -5.62
C ARG A 11 -7.27 -18.12 -6.71
N GLU A 12 -7.83 -19.33 -6.68
CA GLU A 12 -8.93 -19.72 -7.57
C GLU A 12 -10.16 -18.83 -7.37
N ALA A 13 -10.51 -18.53 -6.12
CA ALA A 13 -11.70 -17.76 -5.75
C ALA A 13 -11.52 -16.23 -5.82
N GLY A 14 -10.32 -15.71 -6.12
CA GLY A 14 -10.02 -14.27 -6.07
C GLY A 14 -8.66 -13.99 -5.45
N TYR A 15 -8.52 -12.88 -4.74
CA TYR A 15 -7.32 -12.48 -4.03
C TYR A 15 -7.49 -12.63 -2.52
N ASP A 16 -6.46 -13.18 -1.88
CA ASP A 16 -6.30 -13.13 -0.42
C ASP A 16 -5.39 -11.95 -0.08
N LEU A 17 -5.85 -11.07 0.80
CA LEU A 17 -5.14 -9.88 1.22
C LEU A 17 -4.38 -10.13 2.51
N HIS A 18 -3.10 -9.81 2.52
CA HIS A 18 -2.22 -9.96 3.67
C HIS A 18 -1.46 -8.67 3.93
N TYR A 19 -0.85 -8.59 5.12
CA TYR A 19 -0.14 -7.41 5.57
C TYR A 19 1.34 -7.70 5.80
N ALA A 20 2.21 -6.81 5.32
CA ALA A 20 3.61 -6.75 5.70
C ALA A 20 3.91 -5.34 6.23
N HIS A 21 4.36 -5.24 7.48
CA HIS A 21 4.53 -3.92 8.11
C HIS A 21 5.88 -3.25 7.78
N ASP A 22 6.91 -4.05 7.50
CA ASP A 22 8.25 -3.58 7.11
C ASP A 22 8.54 -3.85 5.63
N GLY A 23 7.48 -4.06 4.85
CA GLY A 23 7.56 -4.46 3.46
C GLY A 23 8.01 -5.91 3.27
N VAL A 24 8.07 -6.33 2.02
CA VAL A 24 8.67 -7.60 1.62
C VAL A 24 9.28 -7.43 0.23
N ALA A 25 10.49 -7.93 0.04
CA ALA A 25 11.09 -7.96 -1.28
C ALA A 25 10.30 -8.92 -2.18
N PRO A 26 9.89 -8.52 -3.40
CA PRO A 26 9.15 -9.39 -4.33
C PRO A 26 9.82 -10.75 -4.53
N ASP A 27 11.15 -10.76 -4.69
CA ASP A 27 11.94 -11.98 -4.94
C ASP A 27 12.04 -12.90 -3.70
N ALA A 28 11.62 -12.43 -2.52
CA ALA A 28 11.52 -13.26 -1.32
C ALA A 28 10.22 -14.08 -1.28
N LEU A 29 9.25 -13.79 -2.16
CA LEU A 29 7.98 -14.50 -2.24
C LEU A 29 8.09 -15.64 -3.27
N SER A 30 7.88 -16.87 -2.80
CA SER A 30 7.93 -18.06 -3.68
C SER A 30 7.02 -19.17 -3.15
N PRO A 31 6.70 -20.21 -3.94
CA PRO A 31 5.92 -21.34 -3.47
C PRO A 31 6.47 -21.98 -2.19
N SER A 32 7.79 -22.01 -2.04
CA SER A 32 8.47 -22.60 -0.86
C SER A 32 8.51 -21.68 0.36
N VAL A 33 8.42 -20.37 0.17
CA VAL A 33 8.40 -19.36 1.24
C VAL A 33 7.31 -18.33 0.93
N PRO A 34 6.03 -18.73 0.98
CA PRO A 34 4.94 -17.91 0.47
C PRO A 34 4.77 -16.58 1.19
N PHE A 35 5.30 -16.46 2.40
CA PHE A 35 5.19 -15.26 3.23
C PHE A 35 6.55 -14.58 3.48
N GLY A 36 7.55 -14.85 2.65
CA GLY A 36 8.85 -14.18 2.72
C GLY A 36 9.83 -14.74 3.76
N GLY A 37 9.59 -15.95 4.28
CA GLY A 37 10.45 -16.58 5.28
C GLY A 37 10.40 -15.84 6.63
N ALA A 38 11.33 -16.17 7.54
CA ALA A 38 11.37 -15.57 8.88
C ALA A 38 11.58 -14.05 8.80
N SER A 39 10.80 -13.29 9.55
CA SER A 39 10.95 -11.85 9.66
C SER A 39 12.22 -11.50 10.41
N ASP A 40 13.01 -10.57 9.90
CA ASP A 40 14.18 -9.98 10.58
C ASP A 40 13.81 -9.03 11.73
N ARG A 41 12.55 -9.07 12.19
CA ARG A 41 12.13 -8.30 13.36
C ARG A 41 12.89 -8.81 14.58
N ASP A 42 13.89 -8.05 14.99
CA ASP A 42 14.55 -8.25 16.26
C ASP A 42 13.98 -7.29 17.29
N LEU A 43 12.87 -7.68 17.92
CA LEU A 43 12.29 -6.94 19.03
C LEU A 43 13.04 -7.13 20.35
N SER A 44 14.17 -7.86 20.38
CA SER A 44 14.96 -8.07 21.61
C SER A 44 15.34 -6.75 22.25
N ARG A 45 15.81 -5.77 21.46
CA ARG A 45 16.18 -4.44 21.93
C ARG A 45 15.01 -3.65 22.54
N VAL A 46 13.79 -3.87 22.03
CA VAL A 46 12.59 -3.21 22.56
C VAL A 46 12.15 -3.91 23.84
N ARG A 47 12.19 -5.25 23.88
CA ARG A 47 11.90 -6.05 25.07
C ARG A 47 12.84 -5.71 26.21
N ASP A 48 14.15 -5.60 25.95
CA ASP A 48 15.16 -5.22 26.95
C ASP A 48 14.90 -3.82 27.54
N ARG A 49 14.38 -2.90 26.73
CA ARG A 49 14.02 -1.54 27.19
C ARG A 49 12.71 -1.49 27.98
N LEU A 50 11.76 -2.38 27.68
CA LEU A 50 10.44 -2.41 28.31
C LEU A 50 10.38 -3.30 29.56
N ALA A 51 11.29 -4.28 29.67
CA ALA A 51 11.39 -5.16 30.84
C ALA A 51 11.55 -4.40 32.18
N PRO A 52 12.38 -3.33 32.30
CA PRO A 52 12.44 -2.51 33.51
C PRO A 52 11.15 -1.77 33.86
N LEU A 53 10.24 -1.59 32.89
CA LEU A 53 8.93 -0.96 33.07
C LEU A 53 7.84 -1.97 33.45
N GLY A 54 8.19 -3.24 33.64
CA GLY A 54 7.24 -4.32 33.92
C GLY A 54 6.33 -4.67 32.74
N ILE A 55 6.66 -4.22 31.53
CA ILE A 55 5.92 -4.52 30.30
C ILE A 55 6.59 -5.74 29.66
N ASP A 56 5.91 -6.89 29.76
CA ASP A 56 6.34 -8.11 29.08
C ASP A 56 5.78 -8.13 27.66
N LEU A 57 6.64 -7.89 26.67
CA LEU A 57 6.30 -8.16 25.28
C LEU A 57 6.35 -9.68 25.09
N ALA A 58 5.20 -10.27 24.79
CA ALA A 58 5.06 -11.70 24.48
C ALA A 58 6.22 -12.18 23.59
N PRO A 59 6.74 -13.40 23.82
CA PRO A 59 7.79 -13.95 22.97
C PRO A 59 7.34 -13.90 21.52
N GLU A 60 8.24 -13.46 20.63
CA GLU A 60 7.94 -13.45 19.20
C GLU A 60 7.61 -14.88 18.79
N ARG A 61 6.38 -15.10 18.35
CA ARG A 61 6.13 -16.20 17.43
C ARG A 61 6.93 -15.82 16.20
N GLY A 62 7.97 -16.59 15.86
CA GLY A 62 8.79 -16.36 14.67
C GLY A 62 7.87 -16.01 13.50
N GLY A 63 7.81 -14.72 13.19
CA GLY A 63 6.88 -14.17 12.22
C GLY A 63 7.44 -14.40 10.83
N THR A 64 6.58 -14.32 9.83
CA THR A 64 7.03 -14.20 8.45
C THR A 64 7.02 -12.74 8.02
N ALA A 65 7.75 -12.38 6.97
CA ALA A 65 7.78 -11.00 6.47
C ALA A 65 6.36 -10.48 6.12
N VAL A 66 5.52 -11.36 5.60
CA VAL A 66 4.08 -11.15 5.40
C VAL A 66 3.32 -11.91 6.48
N ASP A 67 2.31 -11.30 7.11
CA ASP A 67 1.43 -12.00 8.06
C ASP A 67 0.67 -13.14 7.34
N PRO A 68 0.82 -14.42 7.78
CA PRO A 68 0.10 -15.54 7.17
C PRO A 68 -1.41 -15.48 7.34
N VAL A 69 -1.92 -14.70 8.30
CA VAL A 69 -3.36 -14.53 8.51
C VAL A 69 -3.90 -13.52 7.50
N PRO A 70 -4.81 -13.93 6.59
CA PRO A 70 -5.39 -13.01 5.64
C PRO A 70 -6.30 -11.99 6.34
N LEU A 71 -6.23 -10.75 5.90
CA LEU A 71 -7.16 -9.66 6.24
C LEU A 71 -8.53 -9.88 5.58
N ALA A 72 -8.52 -10.40 4.34
CA ALA A 72 -9.70 -10.72 3.54
C ALA A 72 -9.34 -11.80 2.51
N THR A 73 -10.34 -12.53 2.01
CA THR A 73 -10.14 -13.65 1.08
C THR A 73 -11.15 -13.63 -0.04
N GLY A 74 -10.76 -14.10 -1.23
CA GLY A 74 -11.68 -14.31 -2.35
C GLY A 74 -12.22 -13.03 -3.00
N LEU A 75 -11.47 -11.93 -2.92
CA LEU A 75 -11.88 -10.65 -3.52
C LEU A 75 -11.52 -10.60 -5.01
N ALA A 76 -12.38 -10.04 -5.86
CA ALA A 76 -11.99 -9.62 -7.20
C ALA A 76 -10.99 -8.45 -7.12
N TRP A 77 -10.14 -8.28 -8.13
CA TRP A 77 -9.12 -7.21 -8.10
C TRP A 77 -9.75 -5.82 -8.00
N ASP A 78 -10.86 -5.58 -8.71
CA ASP A 78 -11.57 -4.30 -8.64
C ASP A 78 -12.15 -4.04 -7.24
N GLU A 79 -12.56 -5.08 -6.51
CA GLU A 79 -13.01 -4.96 -5.11
C GLU A 79 -11.84 -4.64 -4.17
N VAL A 80 -10.66 -5.20 -4.43
CA VAL A 80 -9.43 -4.85 -3.70
C VAL A 80 -9.11 -3.37 -3.89
N VAL A 81 -9.11 -2.89 -5.14
CA VAL A 81 -8.81 -1.48 -5.47
C VAL A 81 -9.84 -0.53 -4.87
N ALA A 82 -11.13 -0.84 -4.99
CA ALA A 82 -12.20 0.01 -4.46
C ALA A 82 -12.25 0.03 -2.93
N GLY A 83 -11.94 -1.10 -2.27
CA GLY A 83 -11.95 -1.23 -0.82
C GLY A 83 -10.63 -0.87 -0.13
N LEU A 84 -9.59 -0.49 -0.88
CA LEU A 84 -8.28 -0.21 -0.32
C LEU A 84 -8.28 1.10 0.48
N ASP A 85 -7.91 1.03 1.76
CA ASP A 85 -7.51 2.20 2.54
C ASP A 85 -6.14 2.70 2.03
N TYR A 86 -6.17 3.65 1.10
CA TYR A 86 -4.96 4.20 0.49
C TYR A 86 -4.06 4.95 1.49
N ARG A 87 -4.55 5.31 2.68
CA ARG A 87 -3.77 5.98 3.73
C ARG A 87 -3.04 4.98 4.63
N ALA A 88 -3.56 3.77 4.77
CA ALA A 88 -3.01 2.72 5.62
C ALA A 88 -1.76 2.03 5.03
N TYR A 89 -1.60 2.07 3.71
CA TYR A 89 -0.53 1.38 3.01
C TYR A 89 0.33 2.35 2.21
N ASP A 90 1.62 2.03 2.12
CA ASP A 90 2.60 2.75 1.33
C ASP A 90 2.84 2.01 -0.01
N ARG A 91 2.68 0.68 -0.01
CA ARG A 91 2.88 -0.20 -1.19
C ARG A 91 1.79 -1.27 -1.29
N CYS A 92 1.59 -1.78 -2.50
CA CYS A 92 0.78 -2.97 -2.76
C CYS A 92 1.53 -3.91 -3.69
N LEU A 93 1.57 -5.20 -3.35
CA LEU A 93 2.08 -6.27 -4.20
C LEU A 93 0.93 -7.14 -4.69
N ARG A 94 0.86 -7.37 -5.99
CA ARG A 94 -0.05 -8.35 -6.61
C ARG A 94 0.76 -9.57 -6.99
N VAL A 95 0.51 -10.69 -6.32
CA VAL A 95 1.19 -11.97 -6.57
C VAL A 95 0.28 -12.84 -7.42
N ALA A 96 0.69 -13.13 -8.64
CA ALA A 96 -0.03 -14.00 -9.56
C ALA A 96 0.11 -15.49 -9.15
N ALA A 97 -0.71 -16.37 -9.75
CA ALA A 97 -0.72 -17.79 -9.43
C ALA A 97 0.60 -18.50 -9.80
N ASP A 98 1.33 -17.95 -10.77
CA ASP A 98 2.67 -18.39 -11.19
C ASP A 98 3.80 -17.73 -10.39
N TRP A 99 3.46 -16.97 -9.34
CA TRP A 99 4.38 -16.21 -8.48
C TRP A 99 5.07 -15.01 -9.15
N THR A 100 4.59 -14.56 -10.32
CA THR A 100 4.96 -13.24 -10.82
C THR A 100 4.43 -12.16 -9.88
N VAL A 101 5.28 -11.22 -9.47
CA VAL A 101 4.93 -10.16 -8.53
C VAL A 101 4.93 -8.81 -9.24
N GLU A 102 3.77 -8.16 -9.24
CA GLU A 102 3.65 -6.76 -9.66
C GLU A 102 3.69 -5.84 -8.45
N ARG A 103 4.45 -4.75 -8.57
CA ARG A 103 4.65 -3.77 -7.51
C ARG A 103 3.85 -2.51 -7.83
N PHE A 104 3.15 -2.00 -6.83
CA PHE A 104 2.43 -0.74 -6.93
C PHE A 104 2.84 0.21 -5.80
N LEU A 105 3.01 1.48 -6.16
CA LEU A 105 2.97 2.58 -5.21
C LEU A 105 1.51 2.87 -4.85
N VAL A 106 1.22 2.97 -3.55
CA VAL A 106 -0.12 3.35 -3.06
C VAL A 106 -0.17 4.87 -2.96
N CYS A 107 -0.97 5.48 -3.81
CA CYS A 107 -1.08 6.92 -3.98
C CYS A 107 -2.39 7.44 -3.38
N TYR A 108 -2.38 7.82 -2.09
CA TYR A 108 -3.55 8.42 -1.43
C TYR A 108 -3.75 9.87 -1.88
N PHE A 109 -4.90 10.20 -2.47
CA PHE A 109 -5.19 11.56 -2.94
C PHE A 109 -5.42 12.53 -1.78
N GLY A 110 -6.29 12.19 -0.83
CA GLY A 110 -6.49 12.96 0.41
C GLY A 110 -6.81 14.44 0.19
N LEU A 111 -7.55 14.75 -0.88
CA LEU A 111 -7.91 16.11 -1.27
C LEU A 111 -9.20 16.52 -0.54
N GLY A 112 -9.14 17.56 0.30
CA GLY A 112 -10.29 18.04 1.09
C GLY A 112 -9.88 18.92 2.29
N ASP A 113 -10.87 19.48 2.99
CA ASP A 113 -10.67 20.35 4.14
C ASP A 113 -9.90 19.61 5.26
N ARG A 114 -8.72 20.14 5.63
CA ARG A 114 -7.82 19.62 6.68
C ARG A 114 -7.38 18.15 6.58
N GLY A 115 -7.07 17.64 5.38
CA GLY A 115 -6.44 16.31 5.28
C GLY A 115 -7.30 15.17 5.84
N GLY A 116 -8.63 15.32 5.76
CA GLY A 116 -9.60 14.24 5.89
C GLY A 116 -9.53 13.49 7.23
N ALA A 117 -9.95 14.13 8.32
CA ALA A 117 -10.27 13.38 9.55
C ALA A 117 -11.63 12.66 9.46
N GLU A 118 -12.49 13.02 8.49
CA GLU A 118 -13.86 12.50 8.37
C GLU A 118 -14.16 11.68 7.11
N ARG A 119 -13.22 11.60 6.14
CA ARG A 119 -13.50 10.84 4.91
C ARG A 119 -12.95 9.42 5.01
N ASP A 120 -13.77 8.47 4.59
CA ASP A 120 -13.36 7.09 4.37
C ASP A 120 -12.20 7.09 3.35
N PRO A 121 -10.99 6.64 3.76
CA PRO A 121 -9.85 6.54 2.86
C PRO A 121 -9.99 5.39 1.86
N ALA A 122 -11.01 4.52 2.01
CA ALA A 122 -11.36 3.50 1.04
C ALA A 122 -11.71 4.15 -0.31
N GLY A 123 -11.00 3.73 -1.36
CA GLY A 123 -11.30 4.20 -2.71
C GLY A 123 -10.97 5.67 -2.97
N ASP A 124 -10.05 6.30 -2.23
CA ASP A 124 -9.60 7.69 -2.49
C ASP A 124 -8.12 7.75 -2.93
N GLY A 125 -7.78 7.03 -3.99
CA GLY A 125 -6.40 6.96 -4.45
C GLY A 125 -6.17 6.15 -5.70
N ALA A 126 -4.90 5.87 -5.96
CA ALA A 126 -4.49 5.05 -7.08
C ALA A 126 -3.37 4.08 -6.71
N LEU A 127 -3.33 2.94 -7.38
CA LEU A 127 -2.19 2.04 -7.44
C LEU A 127 -1.44 2.33 -8.73
N VAL A 128 -0.21 2.82 -8.60
CA VAL A 128 0.66 3.14 -9.74
C VAL A 128 1.72 2.04 -9.87
N PRO A 129 1.80 1.34 -11.01
CA PRO A 129 2.77 0.27 -11.19
C PRO A 129 4.21 0.82 -11.16
N LEU A 130 5.10 0.06 -10.53
CA LEU A 130 6.53 0.37 -10.39
C LEU A 130 7.39 -0.67 -11.11
N THR A 131 8.46 -0.18 -11.73
CA THR A 131 9.48 -0.97 -12.43
C THR A 131 10.87 -0.55 -11.98
N GLY A 132 11.71 -1.53 -11.66
CA GLY A 132 13.08 -1.31 -11.22
C GLY A 132 13.17 -0.33 -10.05
N ASP A 133 14.01 0.69 -10.22
CA ASP A 133 14.36 1.67 -9.18
C ASP A 133 13.61 3.01 -9.31
N GLU A 134 12.48 3.05 -10.04
CA GLU A 134 11.75 4.32 -10.29
C GLU A 134 10.97 4.83 -9.06
N GLU A 135 10.91 4.05 -7.98
CA GLU A 135 10.08 4.33 -6.82
C GLU A 135 10.36 5.70 -6.16
N PRO A 136 11.61 6.12 -5.90
CA PRO A 136 11.88 7.44 -5.32
C PRO A 136 11.40 8.58 -6.22
N TYR A 137 11.48 8.40 -7.54
CA TYR A 137 10.97 9.36 -8.51
C TYR A 137 9.44 9.39 -8.49
N ALA A 138 8.78 8.22 -8.49
CA ALA A 138 7.33 8.11 -8.43
C ALA A 138 6.74 8.78 -7.18
N VAL A 139 7.36 8.56 -6.01
CA VAL A 139 6.97 9.20 -4.75
C VAL A 139 7.11 10.72 -4.85
N GLY A 140 8.26 11.22 -5.28
CA GLY A 140 8.50 12.67 -5.40
C GLY A 140 7.57 13.34 -6.41
N TRP A 141 7.32 12.68 -7.54
CA TRP A 141 6.37 13.11 -8.56
C TRP A 141 4.95 13.20 -7.99
N PHE A 142 4.48 12.14 -7.31
CA PHE A 142 3.13 12.07 -6.79
C PHE A 142 2.88 13.14 -5.73
N GLU A 143 3.79 13.26 -4.76
CA GLU A 143 3.69 14.26 -3.69
C GLU A 143 3.75 15.69 -4.24
N GLY A 144 4.58 15.94 -5.26
CA GLY A 144 4.62 17.23 -5.94
C GLY A 144 3.31 17.58 -6.64
N VAL A 145 2.74 16.64 -7.41
CA VAL A 145 1.45 16.83 -8.10
C VAL A 145 0.31 17.01 -7.08
N LYS A 146 0.25 16.16 -6.05
CA LYS A 146 -0.74 16.22 -4.98
C LYS A 146 -0.71 17.56 -4.26
N SER A 147 0.47 18.06 -3.92
CA SER A 147 0.65 19.37 -3.28
C SER A 147 0.07 20.50 -4.12
N ALA A 148 0.41 20.55 -5.41
CA ALA A 148 -0.10 21.58 -6.33
C ALA A 148 -1.63 21.53 -6.50
N VAL A 149 -2.19 20.32 -6.58
CA VAL A 149 -3.64 20.13 -6.71
C VAL A 149 -4.37 20.48 -5.42
N ALA A 150 -3.82 20.13 -4.26
CA ALA A 150 -4.36 20.52 -2.97
C ALA A 150 -4.41 22.04 -2.81
N ASP A 151 -3.36 22.75 -3.24
CA ASP A 151 -3.34 24.22 -3.20
C ASP A 151 -4.34 24.83 -4.19
N ALA A 152 -4.45 24.29 -5.41
CA ALA A 152 -5.46 24.73 -6.37
C ALA A 152 -6.89 24.56 -5.81
N ALA A 153 -7.17 23.43 -5.15
CA ALA A 153 -8.46 23.18 -4.51
C ALA A 153 -8.71 24.15 -3.33
N ARG A 154 -7.71 24.39 -2.47
CA ARG A 154 -7.80 25.37 -1.37
C ARG A 154 -8.08 26.78 -1.84
N CYS A 155 -7.51 27.17 -2.97
CA CYS A 155 -7.75 28.47 -3.59
C CYS A 155 -9.07 28.55 -4.37
N GLY A 156 -9.86 27.47 -4.41
CA GLY A 156 -11.13 27.41 -5.14
C GLY A 156 -10.98 27.43 -6.66
N LEU A 157 -9.79 27.11 -7.18
CA LEU A 157 -9.52 27.03 -8.63
C LEU A 157 -10.09 25.76 -9.25
N VAL A 158 -10.21 24.71 -8.45
CA VAL A 158 -10.85 23.44 -8.80
C VAL A 158 -11.74 23.00 -7.65
N ASP A 159 -12.86 22.37 -7.96
CA ASP A 159 -13.63 21.66 -6.94
C ASP A 159 -12.98 20.30 -6.64
N GLU A 160 -13.48 19.63 -5.62
CA GLU A 160 -12.89 18.38 -5.15
C GLU A 160 -13.02 17.25 -6.17
N ALA A 161 -14.15 17.17 -6.88
CA ALA A 161 -14.38 16.18 -7.91
C ALA A 161 -13.42 16.37 -9.09
N GLY A 162 -13.21 17.61 -9.52
CA GLY A 162 -12.22 17.99 -10.54
C GLY A 162 -10.80 17.69 -10.09
N ALA A 163 -10.47 17.96 -8.84
CA ALA A 163 -9.15 17.68 -8.26
C ALA A 163 -8.85 16.17 -8.24
N ARG A 164 -9.81 15.34 -7.81
CA ARG A 164 -9.70 13.86 -7.86
C ARG A 164 -9.59 13.33 -9.28
N SER A 165 -10.46 13.81 -10.18
CA SER A 165 -10.42 13.43 -11.60
C SER A 165 -9.07 13.76 -12.23
N TYR A 166 -8.51 14.94 -11.90
CA TYR A 166 -7.18 15.34 -12.33
C TYR A 166 -6.10 14.41 -11.77
N MET A 167 -6.09 14.13 -10.46
CA MET A 167 -5.13 13.19 -9.85
C MET A 167 -5.19 11.80 -10.48
N ALA A 168 -6.39 11.26 -10.70
CA ALA A 168 -6.60 9.98 -11.38
C ALA A 168 -6.05 10.01 -12.82
N GLY A 169 -6.26 11.10 -13.55
CA GLY A 169 -5.67 11.31 -14.88
C GLY A 169 -4.15 11.35 -14.84
N ARG A 170 -3.55 12.00 -13.82
CA ARG A 170 -2.10 12.05 -13.63
C ARG A 170 -1.51 10.68 -13.29
N ALA A 171 -2.17 9.90 -12.44
CA ALA A 171 -1.76 8.53 -12.11
C ALA A 171 -1.74 7.64 -13.36
N ARG A 172 -2.79 7.68 -14.18
CA ARG A 172 -2.85 6.96 -15.46
C ARG A 172 -1.75 7.43 -16.43
N ALA A 173 -1.54 8.74 -16.55
CA ALA A 173 -0.50 9.28 -17.41
C ALA A 173 0.92 8.87 -16.98
N PHE A 174 1.18 8.75 -15.67
CA PHE A 174 2.46 8.26 -15.16
C PHE A 174 2.68 6.77 -15.47
N ALA A 175 1.63 5.96 -15.34
CA ALA A 175 1.71 4.54 -15.66
C ALA A 175 1.96 4.30 -17.16
N GLY A 176 1.46 5.21 -18.03
CA GLY A 176 1.65 5.12 -19.47
C GLY A 176 0.85 3.96 -20.04
N ASP A 177 1.52 3.04 -20.75
CA ASP A 177 0.90 1.81 -21.26
C ASP A 177 0.65 0.76 -20.17
N ARG A 178 1.20 0.97 -18.97
CA ARG A 178 0.97 0.10 -17.82
C ARG A 178 -0.37 0.44 -17.16
N GLU A 179 -1.01 -0.57 -16.60
CA GLU A 179 -2.31 -0.38 -15.96
C GLU A 179 -2.16 0.27 -14.58
N ALA A 180 -2.65 1.51 -14.44
CA ALA A 180 -2.91 2.11 -13.14
C ALA A 180 -4.35 1.81 -12.70
N HIS A 181 -4.51 1.43 -11.44
CA HIS A 181 -5.84 1.19 -10.86
C HIS A 181 -6.23 2.37 -9.99
N VAL A 182 -7.41 2.94 -10.21
CA VAL A 182 -7.89 4.10 -9.44
C VAL A 182 -9.09 3.65 -8.63
N GLY A 183 -9.00 3.81 -7.30
CA GLY A 183 -10.17 3.78 -6.43
C GLY A 183 -10.79 5.17 -6.44
N LEU A 184 -12.07 5.27 -6.82
CA LEU A 184 -12.88 6.50 -6.81
C LEU A 184 -14.18 6.26 -6.06
#